data_AF-A0A7C4TVS0-F1
#
_entry.id   AF-A0A7C4TVS0-F1
#
_cell.length_a   1.000
_cell.length_b   1.000
_cell.length_c   1.000
_cell.angle_alpha   90.00
_cell.angle_beta   90.00
_cell.angle_gamma   90.00
#
_symmetry.space_group_name_H-M   'P 1'
#
loop_
_entity.id
_entity.type
_entity.pdbx_description
1 polymer ?
#
loop_
_entity_poly.entity_id
_entity_poly.type
_entity_poly.pdbx_seq_one_letter_code
_entity_poly.pdbx_strand_id
1 'polypeptide(L)'
;MATTVEGFEHVVKLQTFGNVDKNLTEKLLAILVECYKRLGPPMTFSVNLNIYETSSGQGFFASHDALEGKPTINIYLDRISSLPPNVAEAGVRRQAAHSILHGSPEFYKIKFPSGLRQAMRGYGLPENLATEILYGAAMAVKEHAVTRFLVEGGYLEDQAAYAKYMLAPTAEELQAWELAKNNPTARIIYLVMTIRDISCTVPLLKKPDVSDEIRQCLEKRLSHLPDQYKATIQKIVDETIQKFSDDTFKNINNLVEAIVENIIHKELEPSKYETMR
;
A
#
# COMPACT_ATOMS: atom_id res chain seq x y z
N MET A 1 -11.07 20.52 26.54
CA MET A 1 -12.41 20.62 25.93
C MET A 1 -12.30 20.02 24.54
N ALA A 2 -13.12 19.01 24.24
CA ALA A 2 -13.15 18.35 22.95
C ALA A 2 -13.65 19.34 21.90
N THR A 3 -12.79 19.70 20.96
CA THR A 3 -13.13 20.58 19.84
C THR A 3 -13.76 19.70 18.77
N THR A 4 -15.06 19.51 18.88
CA THR A 4 -15.84 18.78 17.90
C THR A 4 -16.12 19.67 16.70
N VAL A 5 -15.82 19.17 15.50
CA VAL A 5 -16.37 19.76 14.27
C VAL A 5 -17.84 19.36 14.25
N GLU A 6 -18.74 20.32 14.53
CA GLU A 6 -20.19 20.09 14.63
C GLU A 6 -20.70 19.17 13.51
N GLY A 7 -21.43 18.12 13.90
CA GLY A 7 -22.06 17.16 12.98
C GLY A 7 -21.26 15.88 12.65
N PHE A 8 -19.96 15.79 13.00
CA PHE A 8 -19.13 14.59 12.75
C PHE A 8 -18.64 13.87 14.01
N GLU A 9 -19.11 14.32 15.18
CA GLU A 9 -18.76 13.77 16.50
C GLU A 9 -19.09 12.28 16.63
N HIS A 10 -20.13 11.84 15.91
CA HIS A 10 -20.56 10.44 15.90
C HIS A 10 -19.76 9.57 14.91
N VAL A 11 -19.05 10.20 13.97
CA VAL A 11 -18.29 9.50 12.92
C VAL A 11 -16.86 9.21 13.39
N VAL A 12 -16.19 10.15 14.04
CA VAL A 12 -14.78 9.97 14.47
C VAL A 12 -14.68 9.95 16.00
N LYS A 13 -14.23 8.82 16.56
CA LYS A 13 -13.92 8.71 17.99
C LYS A 13 -12.42 8.92 18.20
N LEU A 14 -12.02 10.11 18.67
CA LEU A 14 -10.62 10.48 18.91
C LEU A 14 -10.12 9.99 20.28
N GLN A 15 -8.95 9.38 20.30
CA GLN A 15 -8.15 9.07 21.49
C GLN A 15 -6.71 9.53 21.28
N THR A 16 -6.09 10.04 22.33
CA THR A 16 -4.71 10.56 22.30
C THR A 16 -3.86 9.86 23.35
N PHE A 17 -2.61 9.55 23.00
CA PHE A 17 -1.69 8.78 23.83
C PHE A 17 -0.34 9.50 23.95
N GLY A 18 0.07 9.83 25.18
CA GLY A 18 1.26 10.64 25.45
C GLY A 18 0.98 12.15 25.42
N ASN A 19 2.04 12.95 25.36
CA ASN A 19 1.97 14.41 25.29
C ASN A 19 1.83 14.86 23.82
N VAL A 20 0.60 14.86 23.32
CA VAL A 20 0.31 15.23 21.93
C VAL A 20 0.05 16.72 21.77
N ASP A 21 0.55 17.32 20.69
CA ASP A 21 0.26 18.71 20.34
C ASP A 21 -1.23 18.85 19.95
N LYS A 22 -1.94 19.74 20.65
CA LYS A 22 -3.38 19.96 20.45
C LYS A 22 -3.71 20.56 19.08
N ASN A 23 -2.91 21.52 18.60
CA ASN A 23 -3.14 22.18 17.32
C ASN A 23 -2.91 21.20 16.16
N LEU A 24 -1.86 20.38 16.26
CA LEU A 24 -1.60 19.33 15.28
C LEU A 24 -2.71 18.28 15.29
N THR A 25 -3.16 17.87 16.48
CA THR A 25 -4.29 16.95 16.65
C THR A 25 -5.57 17.47 15.99
N GLU A 26 -5.90 18.75 16.21
CA GLU A 26 -7.06 19.41 15.59
C GLU A 26 -6.93 19.48 14.06
N LYS A 27 -5.73 19.76 13.54
CA LYS A 27 -5.46 19.75 12.10
C LYS A 27 -5.68 18.36 11.48
N LEU A 28 -5.17 17.31 12.13
CA LEU A 28 -5.32 15.93 11.66
C LEU A 28 -6.79 15.49 11.68
N LEU A 29 -7.53 15.84 12.72
CA LEU A 29 -8.97 15.59 12.81
C LEU A 29 -9.73 16.33 11.70
N ALA A 30 -9.39 17.59 11.42
CA ALA A 30 -10.02 18.39 10.38
C ALA A 30 -9.85 17.76 8.98
N ILE A 31 -8.68 17.20 8.69
CA ILE A 31 -8.42 16.48 7.42
C ILE A 31 -9.35 15.26 7.29
N LEU A 32 -9.47 14.46 8.35
CA LEU A 32 -10.35 13.28 8.33
C LEU A 32 -11.82 13.66 8.15
N VAL A 33 -12.29 14.68 8.88
CA VAL A 33 -13.66 15.16 8.76
C VAL A 33 -13.94 15.71 7.35
N GLU A 34 -13.00 16.44 6.76
CA GLU A 34 -13.11 16.92 5.38
C GLU A 34 -13.21 15.76 4.39
N CYS A 35 -12.36 14.73 4.53
CA CYS A 35 -12.45 13.53 3.71
C CYS A 35 -13.82 12.85 3.82
N TYR A 36 -14.37 12.66 5.02
CA TYR A 36 -15.68 12.01 5.16
C TYR A 36 -16.83 12.87 4.63
N LYS A 37 -16.73 14.20 4.72
CA LYS A 37 -17.69 15.12 4.08
C LYS A 37 -17.67 15.00 2.56
N ARG A 38 -16.48 14.86 1.98
CA ARG A 38 -16.30 14.84 0.52
C ARG A 38 -16.55 13.45 -0.09
N LEU A 39 -16.01 12.41 0.53
CA LEU A 39 -15.92 11.06 -0.03
C LEU A 39 -16.99 10.10 0.50
N GLY A 40 -17.71 10.49 1.55
CA GLY A 40 -18.68 9.65 2.24
C GLY A 40 -18.15 9.08 3.56
N PRO A 41 -19.03 8.49 4.39
CA PRO A 41 -18.66 7.97 5.69
C PRO A 41 -17.77 6.72 5.59
N PRO A 42 -17.04 6.36 6.66
CA PRO A 42 -16.35 5.08 6.73
C PRO A 42 -17.35 3.92 6.60
N MET A 43 -16.89 2.74 6.15
CA MET A 43 -17.73 1.58 5.83
C MET A 43 -18.68 1.17 6.97
N THR A 44 -18.25 1.33 8.22
CA THR A 44 -19.01 0.99 9.43
C THR A 44 -19.65 2.22 10.09
N PHE A 45 -19.81 3.33 9.36
CA PHE A 45 -20.33 4.64 9.79
C PHE A 45 -19.55 5.37 10.89
N SER A 46 -18.63 4.69 11.57
CA SER A 46 -17.72 5.32 12.53
C SER A 46 -16.33 4.72 12.46
N VAL A 47 -15.33 5.52 12.82
CA VAL A 47 -13.91 5.17 12.87
C VAL A 47 -13.34 5.52 14.25
N ASN A 48 -12.35 4.78 14.72
CA ASN A 48 -11.52 5.18 15.85
C ASN A 48 -10.30 5.92 15.30
N LEU A 49 -9.96 7.06 15.87
CA LEU A 49 -8.75 7.80 15.55
C LEU A 49 -7.86 7.83 16.78
N ASN A 50 -6.73 7.16 16.69
CA ASN A 50 -5.72 7.12 17.73
C ASN A 50 -4.52 7.97 17.32
N ILE A 51 -4.16 8.94 18.15
CA ILE A 51 -2.98 9.79 17.92
C ILE A 51 -1.97 9.53 19.04
N TYR A 52 -0.77 9.10 18.65
CA TYR A 52 0.31 8.76 19.55
C TYR A 52 1.41 9.82 19.46
N GLU A 53 1.94 10.25 20.60
CA GLU A 53 3.12 11.13 20.66
C GLU A 53 4.32 10.47 19.98
N THR A 54 4.63 9.23 20.36
CA THR A 54 5.75 8.46 19.83
C THR A 54 5.30 7.13 19.25
N SER A 55 6.00 6.72 18.19
CA SER A 55 5.87 5.39 17.62
C SER A 55 6.70 4.37 18.39
N SER A 56 6.22 3.13 18.46
CA SER A 56 7.05 2.00 18.89
C SER A 56 7.65 1.28 17.67
N GLY A 57 8.96 1.03 17.70
CA GLY A 57 9.69 0.29 16.66
C GLY A 57 9.89 1.03 15.34
N GLN A 58 10.11 0.30 14.24
CA GLN A 58 10.08 0.83 12.86
C GLN A 58 8.68 0.63 12.25
N GLY A 59 8.22 1.53 11.37
CA GLY A 59 6.94 1.36 10.68
C GLY A 59 6.37 2.62 10.04
N PHE A 60 5.08 2.54 9.68
CA PHE A 60 4.33 3.61 9.02
C PHE A 60 4.10 4.83 9.93
N PHE A 61 3.99 6.03 9.36
CA PHE A 61 3.61 7.24 10.09
C PHE A 61 2.11 7.33 10.37
N ALA A 62 1.31 6.60 9.60
CA ALA A 62 -0.11 6.39 9.83
C ALA A 62 -0.52 5.00 9.33
N SER A 63 -1.51 4.37 9.97
CA SER A 63 -2.01 3.06 9.58
C SER A 63 -3.53 2.96 9.77
N HIS A 64 -4.11 1.97 9.09
CA HIS A 64 -5.51 1.58 9.21
C HIS A 64 -5.61 0.08 9.45
N ASP A 65 -6.42 -0.30 10.42
CA ASP A 65 -6.87 -1.68 10.61
C ASP A 65 -8.37 -1.74 10.90
N ALA A 66 -9.01 -2.88 10.62
CA ALA A 66 -10.43 -3.11 10.94
C ALA A 66 -10.66 -4.48 11.58
N LEU A 67 -9.64 -5.03 12.25
CA LEU A 67 -9.65 -6.41 12.76
C LEU A 67 -10.73 -6.63 13.83
N GLU A 68 -11.00 -5.60 14.64
CA GLU A 68 -11.98 -5.64 15.73
C GLU A 68 -13.41 -5.31 15.28
N GLY A 69 -13.67 -5.26 13.97
CA GLY A 69 -15.00 -4.97 13.41
C GLY A 69 -15.31 -3.48 13.24
N LYS A 70 -14.44 -2.61 13.75
CA LYS A 70 -14.50 -1.17 13.53
C LYS A 70 -13.14 -0.68 12.97
N PRO A 71 -13.13 0.17 11.94
CA PRO A 71 -11.89 0.72 11.42
C PRO A 71 -11.25 1.63 12.46
N THR A 72 -9.95 1.44 12.64
CA THR A 72 -9.08 2.19 13.54
C THR A 72 -7.95 2.78 12.71
N ILE A 73 -7.81 4.09 12.81
CA ILE A 73 -6.73 4.86 12.20
C ILE A 73 -5.75 5.23 13.30
N ASN A 74 -4.49 4.85 13.15
CA ASN A 74 -3.43 5.22 14.06
C ASN A 74 -2.51 6.25 13.38
N ILE A 75 -2.17 7.34 14.06
CA ILE A 75 -1.23 8.37 13.59
C ILE A 75 -0.13 8.57 14.64
N TYR A 76 1.13 8.60 14.20
CA TYR A 76 2.29 8.75 15.06
C TYR A 76 2.94 10.12 14.84
N LEU A 77 2.91 10.98 15.86
CA LEU A 77 3.28 12.39 15.74
C LEU A 77 4.78 12.61 15.52
N ASP A 78 5.62 11.83 16.19
CA ASP A 78 7.08 11.78 15.99
C ASP A 78 7.46 11.57 14.51
N ARG A 79 6.73 10.69 13.80
CA ARG A 79 6.98 10.39 12.39
C ARG A 79 6.33 11.40 11.47
N ILE A 80 5.05 11.73 11.67
CA ILE A 80 4.31 12.59 10.75
C ILE A 80 4.87 14.01 10.72
N SER A 81 5.43 14.49 11.84
CA SER A 81 6.03 15.82 11.95
C SER A 81 7.35 15.94 11.17
N SER A 82 7.99 14.81 10.83
CA SER A 82 9.21 14.79 10.02
C SER A 82 8.94 14.85 8.51
N LEU A 83 7.67 14.70 8.10
CA LEU A 83 7.28 14.64 6.69
C LEU A 83 7.03 16.03 6.10
N PRO A 84 7.21 16.20 4.78
CA PRO A 84 6.66 17.34 4.07
C PRO A 84 5.14 17.48 4.33
N PRO A 85 4.61 18.69 4.59
CA PRO A 85 3.22 18.86 5.00
C PRO A 85 2.20 18.22 4.04
N ASN A 86 2.37 18.36 2.74
CA ASN A 86 1.49 17.75 1.74
C ASN A 86 1.52 16.21 1.78
N VAL A 87 2.68 15.59 2.04
CA VAL A 87 2.82 14.13 2.19
C VAL A 87 2.13 13.65 3.46
N ALA A 88 2.31 14.38 4.57
CA ALA A 88 1.64 14.09 5.83
C ALA A 88 0.11 14.10 5.65
N GLU A 89 -0.42 15.17 5.07
CA GLU A 89 -1.86 15.28 4.82
C GLU A 89 -2.35 14.17 3.87
N ALA A 90 -1.64 13.93 2.77
CA ALA A 90 -1.97 12.87 1.83
C ALA A 90 -2.05 11.50 2.53
N GLY A 91 -1.10 11.18 3.40
CA GLY A 91 -1.09 9.92 4.14
C GLY A 91 -2.26 9.77 5.12
N VAL A 92 -2.72 10.85 5.74
CA VAL A 92 -3.95 10.86 6.56
C VAL A 92 -5.19 10.61 5.71
N ARG A 93 -5.30 11.30 4.55
CA ARG A 93 -6.39 11.09 3.59
C ARG A 93 -6.45 9.64 3.10
N ARG A 94 -5.29 8.98 2.92
CA ARG A 94 -5.20 7.54 2.59
C ARG A 94 -5.80 6.65 3.67
N GLN A 95 -5.58 6.95 4.95
CA GLN A 95 -6.20 6.16 6.03
C GLN A 95 -7.72 6.37 6.08
N ALA A 96 -8.19 7.58 5.76
CA ALA A 96 -9.62 7.85 5.58
C ALA A 96 -10.21 7.01 4.42
N ALA A 97 -9.54 6.98 3.27
CA ALA A 97 -9.97 6.18 2.14
C ALA A 97 -9.97 4.68 2.45
N HIS A 98 -8.97 4.18 3.19
CA HIS A 98 -8.95 2.80 3.67
C HIS A 98 -10.14 2.48 4.58
N SER A 99 -10.55 3.39 5.48
CA SER A 99 -11.71 3.16 6.33
C SER A 99 -13.04 3.17 5.56
N ILE A 100 -13.11 3.91 4.44
CA ILE A 100 -14.28 3.93 3.53
C ILE A 100 -14.34 2.67 2.68
N LEU A 101 -13.22 2.28 2.07
CA LEU A 101 -13.21 1.18 1.10
C LEU A 101 -13.00 -0.20 1.73
N HIS A 102 -12.24 -0.27 2.82
CA HIS A 102 -11.66 -1.50 3.37
C HIS A 102 -11.85 -1.59 4.90
N GLY A 103 -12.78 -0.80 5.45
CA GLY A 103 -12.99 -0.64 6.88
C GLY A 103 -13.72 -1.78 7.59
N SER A 104 -13.82 -2.97 6.98
CA SER A 104 -14.46 -4.14 7.58
C SER A 104 -13.49 -5.33 7.70
N PRO A 105 -13.75 -6.27 8.63
CA PRO A 105 -12.92 -7.46 8.80
C PRO A 105 -12.84 -8.37 7.56
N GLU A 106 -13.78 -8.28 6.63
CA GLU A 106 -13.78 -9.18 5.46
C GLU A 106 -12.57 -8.95 4.54
N PHE A 107 -12.06 -7.72 4.48
CA PHE A 107 -10.83 -7.38 3.75
C PHE A 107 -9.54 -7.92 4.40
N TYR A 108 -9.65 -8.55 5.58
CA TYR A 108 -8.56 -9.25 6.27
C TYR A 108 -8.72 -10.77 6.20
N LYS A 109 -9.88 -11.27 5.75
CA LYS A 109 -10.19 -12.69 5.60
C LYS A 109 -10.02 -13.13 4.14
N ILE A 110 -8.82 -12.91 3.61
CA ILE A 110 -8.50 -13.19 2.21
C ILE A 110 -8.38 -14.70 2.02
N LYS A 111 -9.16 -15.25 1.09
CA LYS A 111 -9.00 -16.66 0.70
C LYS A 111 -7.65 -16.84 0.05
N PHE A 112 -6.90 -17.84 0.51
CA PHE A 112 -5.61 -18.15 -0.08
C PHE A 112 -5.78 -18.52 -1.58
N PRO A 113 -5.03 -17.91 -2.52
CA PRO A 113 -5.22 -18.20 -3.95
C PRO A 113 -4.75 -19.60 -4.36
N SER A 114 -5.40 -20.19 -5.35
CA SER A 114 -5.09 -21.55 -5.82
C SER A 114 -3.72 -21.66 -6.48
N GLY A 115 -3.33 -20.71 -7.33
CA GLY A 115 -2.01 -20.72 -7.97
C GLY A 115 -0.88 -20.68 -6.95
N LEU A 116 -1.02 -19.84 -5.92
CA LEU A 116 -0.02 -19.78 -4.85
C LEU A 116 0.05 -21.08 -4.04
N ARG A 117 -1.09 -21.72 -3.72
CA ARG A 117 -1.09 -23.06 -3.09
C ARG A 117 -0.41 -24.11 -3.96
N GLN A 118 -0.58 -24.04 -5.28
CA GLN A 118 0.06 -24.97 -6.20
C GLN A 118 1.57 -24.73 -6.24
N ALA A 119 2.01 -23.47 -6.34
CA ALA A 119 3.42 -23.11 -6.28
C ALA A 119 4.08 -23.55 -4.96
N MET A 120 3.38 -23.42 -3.82
CA MET A 120 3.87 -23.95 -2.54
C MET A 120 4.16 -25.44 -2.60
N ARG A 121 3.25 -26.24 -3.14
CA ARG A 121 3.46 -27.69 -3.28
C ARG A 121 4.52 -28.03 -4.33
N GLY A 122 4.53 -27.31 -5.46
CA GLY A 122 5.41 -27.58 -6.58
C GLY A 122 6.88 -27.25 -6.31
N TYR A 123 7.15 -26.11 -5.67
CA TYR A 123 8.50 -25.63 -5.38
C TYR A 123 8.90 -25.76 -3.91
N GLY A 124 8.04 -26.31 -3.05
CA GLY A 124 8.30 -26.43 -1.62
C GLY A 124 8.38 -25.06 -0.91
N LEU A 125 7.57 -24.08 -1.33
CA LEU A 125 7.62 -22.75 -0.71
C LEU A 125 7.15 -22.80 0.75
N PRO A 126 7.91 -22.20 1.68
CA PRO A 126 7.48 -22.05 3.06
C PRO A 126 6.16 -21.26 3.18
N GLU A 127 5.34 -21.64 4.15
CA GLU A 127 4.04 -20.99 4.41
C GLU A 127 4.17 -19.51 4.75
N ASN A 128 5.19 -19.12 5.52
CA ASN A 128 5.46 -17.73 5.85
C ASN A 128 5.78 -16.90 4.59
N LEU A 129 6.60 -17.44 3.67
CA LEU A 129 6.92 -16.77 2.40
C LEU A 129 5.67 -16.58 1.54
N ALA A 130 4.84 -17.62 1.43
CA ALA A 130 3.61 -17.52 0.66
C ALA A 130 2.61 -16.54 1.30
N THR A 131 2.57 -16.45 2.63
CA THR A 131 1.78 -15.44 3.35
C THR A 131 2.28 -14.03 3.08
N GLU A 132 3.60 -13.80 3.04
CA GLU A 132 4.18 -12.50 2.69
C GLU A 132 3.87 -12.10 1.23
N ILE A 133 3.89 -13.06 0.30
CA ILE A 133 3.49 -12.84 -1.10
C ILE A 133 2.02 -12.42 -1.18
N LEU A 134 1.13 -13.15 -0.51
CA LEU A 134 -0.29 -12.83 -0.47
C LEU A 134 -0.54 -11.47 0.17
N TYR A 135 0.16 -11.16 1.26
CA TYR A 135 0.09 -9.86 1.92
C TYR A 135 0.51 -8.72 0.97
N GLY A 136 1.66 -8.88 0.29
CA GLY A 136 2.15 -7.90 -0.69
C GLY A 136 1.16 -7.65 -1.82
N ALA A 137 0.61 -8.72 -2.40
CA ALA A 137 -0.41 -8.62 -3.44
C ALA A 137 -1.71 -7.95 -2.94
N ALA A 138 -2.16 -8.32 -1.74
CA ALA A 138 -3.34 -7.73 -1.11
C ALA A 138 -3.16 -6.23 -0.88
N MET A 139 -2.02 -5.83 -0.34
CA MET A 139 -1.69 -4.42 -0.14
C MET A 139 -1.61 -3.69 -1.48
N ALA A 140 -0.96 -4.26 -2.50
CA ALA A 140 -0.86 -3.63 -3.82
C ALA A 140 -2.25 -3.28 -4.41
N VAL A 141 -3.18 -4.21 -4.33
CA VAL A 141 -4.57 -4.01 -4.81
C VAL A 141 -5.26 -2.90 -4.03
N LYS A 142 -5.13 -2.90 -2.70
CA LYS A 142 -5.75 -1.90 -1.83
C LYS A 142 -5.14 -0.51 -2.06
N GLU A 143 -3.83 -0.40 -2.16
CA GLU A 143 -3.13 0.87 -2.38
C GLU A 143 -3.47 1.48 -3.76
N HIS A 144 -3.67 0.64 -4.78
CA HIS A 144 -4.24 1.06 -6.07
C HIS A 144 -5.66 1.60 -5.90
N ALA A 145 -6.56 0.84 -5.24
CA ALA A 145 -7.96 1.22 -5.06
C ALA A 145 -8.09 2.55 -4.29
N VAL A 146 -7.33 2.72 -3.21
CA VAL A 146 -7.26 3.96 -2.42
C VAL A 146 -6.80 5.14 -3.27
N THR A 147 -5.75 4.97 -4.08
CA THR A 147 -5.25 6.09 -4.88
C THR A 147 -6.25 6.49 -5.95
N ARG A 148 -6.87 5.52 -6.64
CA ARG A 148 -7.94 5.78 -7.60
C ARG A 148 -9.10 6.55 -6.96
N PHE A 149 -9.57 6.08 -5.80
CA PHE A 149 -10.68 6.68 -5.07
C PHE A 149 -10.38 8.13 -4.64
N LEU A 150 -9.19 8.38 -4.10
CA LEU A 150 -8.79 9.73 -3.69
C LEU A 150 -8.61 10.68 -4.88
N VAL A 151 -8.06 10.18 -5.99
CA VAL A 151 -7.90 10.97 -7.21
C VAL A 151 -9.26 11.32 -7.83
N GLU A 152 -10.20 10.38 -7.87
CA GLU A 152 -11.58 10.62 -8.30
C GLU A 152 -12.32 11.58 -7.35
N GLY A 153 -11.96 11.54 -6.06
CA GLY A 153 -12.39 12.49 -5.03
C GLY A 153 -11.70 13.86 -5.05
N GLY A 154 -10.87 14.15 -6.06
CA GLY A 154 -10.26 15.46 -6.24
C GLY A 154 -8.97 15.73 -5.44
N TYR A 155 -8.30 14.69 -4.94
CA TYR A 155 -7.02 14.81 -4.22
C TYR A 155 -5.80 14.46 -5.09
N LEU A 156 -5.83 14.83 -6.38
CA LEU A 156 -4.79 14.45 -7.35
C LEU A 156 -3.37 14.89 -6.93
N GLU A 157 -3.20 16.17 -6.63
CA GLU A 157 -1.89 16.75 -6.31
C GLU A 157 -1.26 16.12 -5.06
N ASP A 158 -2.07 15.92 -4.02
CA ASP A 158 -1.65 15.30 -2.76
C ASP A 158 -1.22 13.84 -2.97
N GLN A 159 -1.98 13.08 -3.76
CA GLN A 159 -1.63 11.69 -4.04
C GLN A 159 -0.41 11.58 -4.95
N ALA A 160 -0.21 12.52 -5.87
CA ALA A 160 1.02 12.61 -6.63
C ALA A 160 2.22 12.94 -5.73
N ALA A 161 2.09 13.87 -4.78
CA ALA A 161 3.14 14.17 -3.80
C ALA A 161 3.47 12.96 -2.93
N TYR A 162 2.45 12.24 -2.44
CA TYR A 162 2.63 11.01 -1.68
C TYR A 162 3.36 9.94 -2.48
N ALA A 163 2.93 9.67 -3.72
CA ALA A 163 3.56 8.69 -4.59
C ALA A 163 5.03 9.03 -4.86
N LYS A 164 5.34 10.30 -5.17
CA LYS A 164 6.72 10.77 -5.39
C LYS A 164 7.59 10.56 -4.15
N TYR A 165 7.05 10.83 -2.96
CA TYR A 165 7.76 10.60 -1.70
C TYR A 165 8.02 9.11 -1.45
N MET A 166 6.99 8.27 -1.62
CA MET A 166 7.10 6.83 -1.35
C MET A 166 8.01 6.09 -2.33
N LEU A 167 8.12 6.57 -3.57
CA LEU A 167 8.99 5.99 -4.59
C LEU A 167 10.41 6.54 -4.62
N ALA A 168 10.73 7.52 -3.78
CA ALA A 168 12.09 8.03 -3.68
C ALA A 168 13.04 6.89 -3.27
N PRO A 169 14.08 6.58 -4.07
CA PRO A 169 15.03 5.52 -3.71
C PRO A 169 15.70 5.83 -2.38
N THR A 170 15.77 4.83 -1.48
CA THR A 170 16.48 4.96 -0.20
C THR A 170 17.69 4.03 -0.15
N ALA A 171 18.65 4.33 0.74
CA ALA A 171 19.82 3.48 0.92
C ALA A 171 19.42 2.08 1.41
N GLU A 172 18.41 2.00 2.27
CA GLU A 172 17.85 0.76 2.79
C GLU A 172 17.25 -0.10 1.67
N GLU A 173 16.58 0.52 0.70
CA GLU A 173 16.03 -0.19 -0.45
C GLU A 173 17.14 -0.81 -1.32
N LEU A 174 18.20 -0.04 -1.62
CA LEU A 174 19.32 -0.51 -2.41
C LEU A 174 20.04 -1.66 -1.70
N GLN A 175 20.24 -1.53 -0.38
CA GLN A 175 20.80 -2.59 0.43
C GLN A 175 19.91 -3.84 0.47
N ALA A 176 18.59 -3.68 0.54
CA ALA A 176 17.66 -4.80 0.51
C ALA A 176 17.75 -5.57 -0.81
N TRP A 177 17.92 -4.90 -1.95
CA TRP A 177 18.18 -5.57 -3.23
C TRP A 177 19.52 -6.32 -3.23
N GLU A 178 20.59 -5.69 -2.72
CA GLU A 178 21.91 -6.31 -2.65
C GLU A 178 21.94 -7.60 -1.82
N LEU A 179 21.14 -7.65 -0.74
CA LEU A 179 20.93 -8.85 0.05
C LEU A 179 20.06 -9.90 -0.66
N ALA A 180 19.06 -9.44 -1.41
CA ALA A 180 18.11 -10.32 -2.08
C ALA A 180 18.67 -10.96 -3.36
N LYS A 181 19.52 -10.25 -4.13
CA LYS A 181 19.87 -10.61 -5.52
C LYS A 181 20.46 -12.00 -5.73
N ASN A 182 21.06 -12.61 -4.71
CA ASN A 182 21.66 -13.95 -4.78
C ASN A 182 20.79 -15.06 -4.18
N ASN A 183 19.60 -14.73 -3.67
CA ASN A 183 18.67 -15.69 -3.06
C ASN A 183 17.31 -15.61 -3.78
N PRO A 184 16.89 -16.67 -4.51
CA PRO A 184 15.63 -16.67 -5.25
C PRO A 184 14.40 -16.27 -4.43
N THR A 185 14.24 -16.79 -3.21
CA THR A 185 13.06 -16.47 -2.39
C THR A 185 13.09 -15.02 -1.90
N ALA A 186 14.27 -14.51 -1.57
CA ALA A 186 14.44 -13.09 -1.22
C ALA A 186 14.16 -12.18 -2.43
N ARG A 187 14.57 -12.56 -3.65
CA ARG A 187 14.22 -11.82 -4.87
C ARG A 187 12.72 -11.79 -5.11
N ILE A 188 12.02 -12.92 -4.93
CA ILE A 188 10.55 -12.97 -5.04
C ILE A 188 9.92 -11.94 -4.11
N ILE A 189 10.29 -11.94 -2.83
CA ILE A 189 9.74 -10.98 -1.85
C ILE A 189 10.07 -9.54 -2.23
N TYR A 190 11.32 -9.27 -2.60
CA TYR A 190 11.73 -7.94 -3.02
C TYR A 190 10.89 -7.41 -4.19
N LEU A 191 10.68 -8.23 -5.21
CA LEU A 191 9.89 -7.87 -6.39
C LEU A 191 8.41 -7.67 -6.04
N VAL A 192 7.84 -8.53 -5.19
CA VAL A 192 6.44 -8.39 -4.74
C VAL A 192 6.25 -7.13 -3.91
N MET A 193 7.18 -6.81 -3.00
CA MET A 193 7.14 -5.57 -2.22
C MET A 193 7.34 -4.33 -3.11
N THR A 194 8.17 -4.43 -4.14
CA THR A 194 8.32 -3.37 -5.15
C THR A 194 7.02 -3.15 -5.91
N ILE A 195 6.35 -4.22 -6.35
CA ILE A 195 5.03 -4.16 -7.01
C ILE A 195 3.99 -3.51 -6.10
N ARG A 196 3.98 -3.87 -4.81
CA ARG A 196 3.15 -3.22 -3.79
C ARG A 196 3.37 -1.71 -3.78
N ASP A 197 4.60 -1.26 -3.67
CA ASP A 197 4.92 0.17 -3.53
C ASP A 197 4.52 0.97 -4.78
N ILE A 198 4.80 0.45 -5.97
CA ILE A 198 4.48 1.15 -7.23
C ILE A 198 3.00 1.09 -7.58
N SER A 199 2.23 0.13 -7.06
CA SER A 199 0.81 -0.06 -7.43
C SER A 199 -0.06 1.19 -7.19
N CYS A 200 0.27 1.98 -6.16
CA CYS A 200 -0.42 3.22 -5.86
C CYS A 200 -0.29 4.27 -6.98
N THR A 201 0.73 4.17 -7.83
CA THR A 201 0.98 5.15 -8.88
C THR A 201 0.20 4.92 -10.17
N VAL A 202 -0.30 3.70 -10.37
CA VAL A 202 -0.95 3.32 -11.63
C VAL A 202 -2.21 4.17 -11.93
N PRO A 203 -3.07 4.53 -10.96
CA PRO A 203 -4.16 5.47 -11.21
C PRO A 203 -3.68 6.88 -11.62
N LEU A 204 -2.50 7.30 -11.16
CA LEU A 204 -1.91 8.61 -11.47
C LEU A 204 -1.32 8.66 -12.88
N LEU A 205 -0.81 7.54 -13.39
CA LEU A 205 -0.31 7.45 -14.77
C LEU A 205 -1.38 7.75 -15.84
N LYS A 206 -2.67 7.65 -15.47
CA LYS A 206 -3.81 7.98 -16.34
C LYS A 206 -4.16 9.48 -16.32
N LYS A 207 -3.45 10.30 -15.54
CA LYS A 207 -3.73 11.73 -15.35
C LYS A 207 -2.67 12.58 -16.05
N PRO A 208 -3.01 13.31 -17.14
CA PRO A 208 -2.03 14.06 -17.94
C PRO A 208 -1.20 15.05 -17.11
N ASP A 209 -1.81 15.67 -16.10
CA ASP A 209 -1.17 16.73 -15.30
C ASP A 209 0.03 16.22 -14.48
N VAL A 210 0.09 14.92 -14.17
CA VAL A 210 1.12 14.33 -13.30
C VAL A 210 1.80 13.10 -13.89
N SER A 211 1.32 12.56 -15.02
CA SER A 211 1.76 11.25 -15.54
C SER A 211 3.26 11.19 -15.84
N ASP A 212 3.84 12.28 -16.35
CA ASP A 212 5.25 12.32 -16.73
C ASP A 212 6.16 12.31 -15.50
N GLU A 213 5.82 13.10 -14.47
CA GLU A 213 6.56 13.09 -13.21
C GLU A 213 6.50 11.72 -12.53
N ILE A 214 5.33 11.09 -12.54
CA ILE A 214 5.14 9.76 -11.95
C ILE A 214 5.94 8.70 -12.72
N ARG A 215 5.99 8.77 -14.06
CA ARG A 215 6.82 7.87 -14.87
C ARG A 215 8.31 8.02 -14.54
N GLN A 216 8.80 9.25 -14.40
CA GLN A 216 10.19 9.50 -13.99
C GLN A 216 10.49 8.95 -12.59
N CYS A 217 9.55 9.05 -11.65
CA CYS A 217 9.70 8.46 -10.31
C CYS A 217 9.76 6.93 -10.37
N LEU A 218 8.93 6.29 -11.19
CA LEU A 218 8.97 4.84 -11.40
C LEU A 218 10.30 4.40 -12.03
N GLU A 219 10.78 5.11 -13.05
CA GLU A 219 12.07 4.82 -13.68
C GLU A 219 13.23 4.91 -12.69
N LYS A 220 13.25 5.95 -11.85
CA LYS A 220 14.24 6.11 -10.78
C LYS A 220 14.13 5.00 -9.75
N ARG A 221 12.91 4.68 -9.29
CA ARG A 221 12.64 3.61 -8.31
C ARG A 221 13.16 2.26 -8.78
N LEU A 222 13.07 1.96 -10.06
CA LEU A 222 13.48 0.66 -10.61
C LEU A 222 14.90 0.64 -11.17
N SER A 223 15.63 1.76 -11.12
CA SER A 223 16.89 1.96 -11.84
C SER A 223 18.00 0.96 -11.45
N HIS A 224 18.02 0.54 -10.18
CA HIS A 224 18.99 -0.43 -9.65
C HIS A 224 18.70 -1.88 -10.04
N LEU A 225 17.50 -2.18 -10.53
CA LEU A 225 17.14 -3.53 -10.94
C LEU A 225 17.70 -3.87 -12.33
N PRO A 226 18.12 -5.12 -12.57
CA PRO A 226 18.37 -5.62 -13.92
C PRO A 226 17.15 -5.49 -14.84
N ASP A 227 17.39 -5.28 -16.14
CA ASP A 227 16.33 -4.98 -17.10
C ASP A 227 15.27 -6.08 -17.23
N GLN A 228 15.65 -7.35 -17.03
CA GLN A 228 14.70 -8.47 -17.01
C GLN A 228 13.62 -8.32 -15.91
N TYR A 229 13.98 -7.76 -14.76
CA TYR A 229 13.06 -7.53 -13.65
C TYR A 229 12.23 -6.28 -13.88
N LYS A 230 12.81 -5.22 -14.44
CA LYS A 230 12.06 -4.03 -14.88
C LYS A 230 10.97 -4.43 -15.88
N ALA A 231 11.32 -5.23 -16.89
CA ALA A 231 10.37 -5.73 -17.89
C ALA A 231 9.29 -6.61 -17.27
N THR A 232 9.66 -7.46 -16.30
CA THR A 232 8.70 -8.31 -15.56
C THR A 232 7.70 -7.47 -14.75
N ILE A 233 8.18 -6.46 -14.03
CA ILE A 233 7.34 -5.53 -13.27
C ILE A 233 6.42 -4.75 -14.21
N GLN A 234 6.97 -4.19 -15.28
CA GLN A 234 6.20 -3.43 -16.28
C GLN A 234 5.08 -4.29 -16.89
N LYS A 235 5.39 -5.55 -17.23
CA LYS A 235 4.39 -6.51 -17.73
C LYS A 235 3.24 -6.71 -16.74
N ILE A 236 3.54 -6.95 -15.45
CA ILE A 236 2.49 -7.12 -14.43
C ILE A 236 1.66 -5.84 -14.28
N VAL A 237 2.30 -4.67 -14.32
CA VAL A 237 1.59 -3.39 -14.27
C VAL A 237 0.61 -3.27 -15.43
N ASP A 238 1.08 -3.47 -16.66
CA ASP A 238 0.30 -3.24 -17.88
C ASP A 238 -0.79 -4.30 -18.10
N GLU A 239 -0.46 -5.56 -17.87
CA GLU A 239 -1.35 -6.67 -18.17
C GLU A 239 -2.34 -6.96 -17.05
N THR A 240 -2.00 -6.62 -15.79
CA THR A 240 -2.78 -6.96 -14.60
C THR A 240 -3.27 -5.73 -13.84
N ILE A 241 -2.37 -4.90 -13.32
CA ILE A 241 -2.74 -3.81 -12.38
C ILE A 241 -3.59 -2.74 -13.08
N GLN A 242 -3.24 -2.34 -14.31
CA GLN A 242 -4.01 -1.35 -15.08
C GLN A 242 -5.47 -1.74 -15.30
N LYS A 243 -5.78 -3.05 -15.25
CA LYS A 243 -7.09 -3.65 -15.50
C LYS A 243 -7.84 -4.02 -14.22
N PHE A 244 -7.36 -3.60 -13.05
CA PHE A 244 -8.08 -3.80 -11.80
C PHE A 244 -9.49 -3.22 -11.88
N SER A 245 -10.44 -4.05 -11.49
CA SER A 245 -11.86 -3.73 -11.37
C SER A 245 -12.19 -3.20 -9.98
N ASP A 246 -13.47 -3.01 -9.66
CA ASP A 246 -13.88 -2.64 -8.30
C ASP A 246 -13.91 -3.84 -7.33
N ASP A 247 -13.84 -5.07 -7.87
CA ASP A 247 -13.77 -6.29 -7.05
C ASP A 247 -12.34 -6.51 -6.53
N THR A 248 -12.15 -6.14 -5.27
CA THR A 248 -10.86 -6.25 -4.58
C THR A 248 -10.36 -7.70 -4.51
N PHE A 249 -11.22 -8.66 -4.18
CA PHE A 249 -10.79 -10.06 -4.03
C PHE A 249 -10.43 -10.70 -5.37
N LYS A 250 -11.18 -10.36 -6.44
CA LYS A 250 -10.82 -10.77 -7.80
C LYS A 250 -9.47 -10.18 -8.21
N ASN A 251 -9.24 -8.90 -7.96
CA ASN A 251 -7.96 -8.25 -8.27
C ASN A 251 -6.79 -8.89 -7.50
N ILE A 252 -6.99 -9.26 -6.23
CA ILE A 252 -5.98 -9.98 -5.43
C ILE A 252 -5.63 -11.32 -6.08
N ASN A 253 -6.63 -12.12 -6.43
CA ASN A 253 -6.39 -13.38 -7.12
C ASN A 253 -5.64 -13.17 -8.44
N ASN A 254 -6.08 -12.22 -9.27
CA ASN A 254 -5.43 -11.93 -10.55
C ASN A 254 -3.97 -11.51 -10.37
N LEU A 255 -3.67 -10.67 -9.39
CA LEU A 255 -2.30 -10.24 -9.12
C LEU A 255 -1.43 -11.39 -8.60
N VAL A 256 -1.99 -12.24 -7.74
CA VAL A 256 -1.26 -13.42 -7.24
C VAL A 256 -0.94 -14.40 -8.37
N GLU A 257 -1.89 -14.67 -9.27
CA GLU A 257 -1.62 -15.52 -10.45
C GLU A 257 -0.53 -14.88 -11.33
N ALA A 258 -0.59 -13.56 -11.56
CA ALA A 258 0.45 -12.87 -12.31
C ALA A 258 1.84 -12.93 -11.65
N ILE A 259 1.91 -12.83 -10.31
CA ILE A 259 3.16 -13.01 -9.54
C ILE A 259 3.67 -14.45 -9.66
N VAL A 260 2.80 -15.45 -9.55
CA VAL A 260 3.17 -16.86 -9.69
C VAL A 260 3.78 -17.10 -11.07
N GLU A 261 3.08 -16.70 -12.13
CA GLU A 261 3.49 -16.93 -13.52
C GLU A 261 4.76 -16.17 -13.91
N ASN A 262 4.87 -14.89 -13.51
CA ASN A 262 5.91 -14.02 -14.05
C ASN A 262 7.12 -13.87 -13.14
N ILE A 263 6.99 -14.22 -11.85
CA ILE A 263 8.07 -14.12 -10.86
C ILE A 263 8.39 -15.51 -10.31
N ILE A 264 7.47 -16.16 -9.59
CA ILE A 264 7.78 -17.38 -8.83
C ILE A 264 8.30 -18.49 -9.75
N HIS A 265 7.60 -18.78 -10.84
CA HIS A 265 8.03 -19.81 -11.79
C HIS A 265 9.41 -19.49 -12.38
N LYS A 266 9.66 -18.24 -12.77
CA LYS A 266 10.96 -17.86 -13.35
C LYS A 266 12.12 -17.94 -12.35
N GLU A 267 11.86 -17.63 -11.09
CA GLU A 267 12.88 -17.65 -10.04
C GLU A 267 13.21 -19.06 -9.55
N LEU A 268 12.27 -20.00 -9.66
CA LEU A 268 12.37 -21.33 -9.03
C LEU A 268 12.30 -22.51 -10.01
N GLU A 269 11.92 -22.30 -11.27
CA GLU A 269 12.07 -23.34 -12.28
C GLU A 269 13.55 -23.61 -12.52
N PRO A 270 13.98 -24.89 -12.53
CA PRO A 270 15.34 -25.23 -12.87
C PRO A 270 15.67 -24.69 -14.27
N SER A 271 16.82 -24.02 -14.39
CA SER A 271 17.39 -23.75 -15.71
C SER A 271 17.44 -25.06 -16.48
N LYS A 272 16.88 -25.09 -17.71
CA LYS A 272 16.93 -26.26 -18.60
C LYS A 272 18.36 -26.78 -18.88
N TYR A 273 19.39 -26.07 -18.41
CA TYR A 273 20.80 -26.44 -18.54
C TYR A 273 21.39 -27.16 -17.31
N GLU A 274 20.70 -27.25 -16.18
CA GLU A 274 21.20 -27.97 -14.99
C GLU A 274 20.75 -29.43 -14.90
N THR A 275 19.74 -29.83 -15.67
CA THR A 275 19.27 -31.24 -15.75
C THR A 275 20.01 -32.09 -16.77
N MET A 276 21.08 -31.56 -17.38
CA MET A 276 21.96 -32.28 -18.33
C MET A 276 23.39 -32.49 -17.80
N ARG A 277 23.61 -32.41 -16.49
CA ARG A 277 24.89 -32.79 -15.85
C ARG A 277 24.74 -33.98 -14.94
#